data_AF-A0A0J8FRU3-F1
#
_entry.id   AF-A0A0J8FRU3-F1
#
_cell.length_a   1.000
_cell.length_b   1.000
_cell.length_c   1.000
_cell.angle_alpha   90.00
_cell.angle_beta   90.00
_cell.angle_gamma   90.00
#
_symmetry.space_group_name_H-M   'P 1'
#
loop_
_entity.id
_entity.type
_entity.pdbx_description
1 polymer ?
#
loop_
_entity_poly.entity_id
_entity_poly.type
_entity_poly.pdbx_seq_one_letter_code
_entity_poly.pdbx_strand_id
1 'polypeptide(L)'
;MGFCFSVLGLLPAFGLAILLIIGLGAMQGVPSSEESSFTTSSLILFLLGFVVLMGFVFAWIFSEPKVQAFTLDESQQLITLTVTRRGRKPTELRVPFSDIIHICPYVLATFDRDGHFSVVYQGPKGKVFEYRFAEGTSLEEMEFHAAWLRGVIGERMHELLNLDK
;
A
#
# COMPACT_ATOMS: atom_id res chain seq x y z
N MET A 1 -1.10 12.38 6.67
CA MET A 1 -0.25 13.40 6.00
C MET A 1 0.54 14.23 6.99
N GLY A 2 -0.07 14.86 8.00
CA GLY A 2 0.64 15.72 8.97
C GLY A 2 1.83 15.06 9.68
N PHE A 3 1.69 13.81 10.13
CA PHE A 3 2.76 13.06 10.80
C PHE A 3 4.02 12.88 9.93
N CYS A 4 3.87 12.54 8.64
CA CYS A 4 5.02 12.40 7.73
C CYS A 4 5.73 13.73 7.48
N PHE A 5 4.98 14.83 7.39
CA PHE A 5 5.59 16.16 7.24
C PHE A 5 6.32 16.60 8.51
N SER A 6 5.76 16.33 9.70
CA SER A 6 6.45 16.56 10.98
C SER A 6 7.74 15.76 11.09
N VAL A 7 7.69 14.50 10.68
CA VAL A 7 8.80 13.57 10.71
C VAL A 7 9.89 13.93 9.69
N LEU A 8 9.51 14.36 8.48
CA LEU A 8 10.45 14.87 7.47
C LEU A 8 11.05 16.23 7.86
N GLY A 9 10.29 17.07 8.56
CA GLY A 9 10.73 18.37 9.07
C GLY A 9 11.65 18.28 10.29
N LEU A 10 11.65 17.16 11.01
CA LEU A 10 12.57 16.89 12.13
C LEU A 10 13.96 16.46 11.64
N LEU A 11 14.08 15.96 10.41
CA LEU A 11 15.32 15.45 9.82
C LEU A 11 16.45 16.51 9.74
N PRO A 12 16.19 17.76 9.30
CA PRO A 12 17.19 18.84 9.33
C PRO A 12 17.56 19.24 10.75
N ALA A 13 16.59 19.28 11.66
CA ALA A 13 16.84 19.65 13.06
C ALA A 13 17.72 18.61 13.77
N PHE A 14 17.50 17.31 13.50
CA PHE A 14 18.35 16.23 14.00
C PHE A 14 19.74 16.26 13.38
N GLY A 15 19.85 16.46 12.06
CA GLY A 15 21.14 16.61 11.39
C GLY A 15 21.96 17.78 11.94
N LEU A 16 21.30 18.91 12.22
CA LEU A 16 21.93 20.08 12.85
C LEU A 16 22.35 19.81 14.29
N ALA A 17 21.53 19.13 15.10
CA ALA A 17 21.89 18.78 16.47
C ALA A 17 23.14 17.88 16.54
N ILE A 18 23.25 16.92 15.62
CA ILE A 18 24.43 16.04 15.51
C ILE A 18 25.67 16.84 15.10
N LEU A 19 25.54 17.71 14.10
CA LEU A 19 26.62 18.61 13.66
C LEU A 19 27.09 19.52 14.80
N LEU A 20 26.15 20.03 15.61
CA LEU A 20 26.49 20.85 16.77
C LEU A 20 27.22 20.05 17.85
N ILE A 21 26.78 18.83 18.18
CA ILE A 21 27.45 17.99 19.19
C ILE A 21 28.86 17.60 18.74
N ILE A 22 29.03 17.19 17.48
CA ILE A 22 30.34 16.84 16.90
C ILE A 22 31.25 18.09 16.85
N GLY A 23 30.70 19.23 16.41
CA GLY A 23 31.43 20.49 16.33
C GLY A 23 31.86 21.03 17.69
N LEU A 24 31.01 20.93 18.72
CA LEU A 24 31.35 21.35 20.08
C LEU A 24 32.43 20.45 20.69
N GLY A 25 32.35 19.13 20.45
CA GLY A 25 33.38 18.18 20.88
C GLY A 25 34.74 18.44 20.25
N ALA A 26 34.77 18.86 18.97
CA ALA A 26 36.00 19.20 18.26
C ALA A 26 36.66 20.50 18.78
N MET A 27 35.89 21.44 19.33
CA MET A 27 36.42 22.71 19.86
C MET A 27 36.99 22.61 21.29
N GLN A 28 36.59 21.61 22.08
CA GLN A 28 36.95 21.53 23.50
C GLN A 28 38.29 20.82 23.79
N GLY A 29 38.96 20.21 22.80
CA GLY A 29 40.31 19.64 22.97
C GLY A 29 40.44 18.57 24.06
N VAL A 30 39.35 17.91 24.45
CA VAL A 30 39.28 16.92 25.53
C VAL A 30 39.88 15.58 25.05
N PRO A 31 40.69 14.87 25.87
CA PRO A 31 41.26 13.59 25.45
C PRO A 31 40.14 12.56 25.27
N SER A 32 40.19 11.88 24.12
CA SER A 32 39.29 10.82 23.72
C SER A 32 39.54 9.54 24.52
N SER A 33 38.90 9.38 25.68
CA SER A 33 38.92 8.10 26.41
C SER A 33 37.54 7.72 26.93
N GLU A 34 37.02 6.63 26.38
CA GLU A 34 35.83 5.84 26.76
C GLU A 34 34.46 6.53 26.68
N GLU A 35 34.27 7.70 27.28
CA GLU A 35 32.96 8.36 27.39
C GLU A 35 32.44 8.83 26.01
N SER A 36 33.32 9.40 25.18
CA SER A 36 33.00 9.82 23.80
C SER A 36 32.62 8.64 22.89
N SER A 37 33.22 7.46 23.10
CA SER A 37 32.92 6.27 22.31
C SER A 37 31.52 5.72 22.63
N PHE A 38 31.12 5.79 23.90
CA PHE A 38 29.83 5.31 24.38
C PHE A 38 28.69 6.24 23.93
N THR A 39 28.89 7.57 24.03
CA THR A 39 27.92 8.54 23.53
C THR A 39 27.76 8.42 22.02
N THR A 40 28.86 8.27 21.27
CA THR A 40 28.82 8.13 19.80
C THR A 40 28.14 6.81 19.39
N SER A 41 28.45 5.69 20.07
CA SER A 41 27.83 4.39 19.79
C SER A 41 26.33 4.39 20.10
N SER A 42 25.92 5.03 21.21
CA SER A 42 24.51 5.21 21.57
C SER A 42 23.77 6.08 20.55
N LEU A 43 24.39 7.17 20.08
CA LEU A 43 23.84 8.04 19.04
C LEU A 43 23.67 7.31 17.70
N ILE A 44 24.67 6.53 17.28
CA ILE A 44 24.61 5.72 16.06
C ILE A 44 23.49 4.68 16.16
N LEU A 45 23.36 3.99 17.30
CA LEU A 45 22.29 3.01 17.51
C LEU A 45 20.91 3.67 17.49
N PHE A 46 20.78 4.85 18.11
CA PHE A 46 19.54 5.63 18.11
C PHE A 46 19.15 6.07 16.69
N LEU A 47 20.11 6.56 15.90
CA LEU A 47 19.90 6.93 14.50
C LEU A 47 19.52 5.74 13.64
N LEU A 48 20.19 4.61 13.82
CA LEU A 48 19.86 3.37 13.13
C LEU A 48 18.42 2.93 13.46
N GLY A 49 18.04 2.97 14.74
CA GLY A 49 16.67 2.67 15.17
C GLY A 49 15.63 3.60 14.52
N PHE A 50 15.95 4.89 14.38
CA PHE A 50 15.07 5.85 13.73
C PHE A 50 14.94 5.60 12.22
N VAL A 51 16.03 5.25 11.53
CA VAL A 51 16.02 4.87 10.10
C VAL A 51 15.18 3.61 9.89
N VAL A 52 15.30 2.60 10.75
CA VAL A 52 14.47 1.39 10.68
C VAL A 52 13.00 1.72 10.92
N LEU A 53 12.69 2.53 11.95
CA LEU A 53 11.33 2.96 12.24
C LEU A 53 10.72 3.73 11.07
N MET A 54 11.50 4.60 10.43
CA MET A 54 11.10 5.30 9.21
C MET A 54 10.78 4.33 8.09
N GLY A 55 11.70 3.41 7.78
CA GLY A 55 11.48 2.37 6.78
C GLY A 55 10.19 1.62 7.01
N PHE A 56 9.89 1.28 8.27
CA PHE A 56 8.65 0.62 8.66
C PHE A 56 7.40 1.50 8.44
N VAL A 57 7.44 2.77 8.84
CA VAL A 57 6.33 3.72 8.62
C VAL A 57 6.09 3.94 7.12
N PHE A 58 7.14 4.07 6.33
CA PHE A 58 7.05 4.20 4.87
C PHE A 58 6.44 2.94 4.26
N ALA A 59 6.98 1.76 4.58
CA ALA A 59 6.41 0.48 4.12
C ALA A 59 4.92 0.35 4.49
N TRP A 60 4.55 0.76 5.71
CA TRP A 60 3.16 0.76 6.17
C TRP A 60 2.25 1.70 5.36
N ILE A 61 2.70 2.91 5.05
CA ILE A 61 1.91 3.92 4.31
C ILE A 61 1.78 3.55 2.83
N PHE A 62 2.82 2.96 2.25
CA PHE A 62 2.86 2.56 0.84
C PHE A 62 2.34 1.14 0.60
N SER A 63 1.85 0.46 1.65
CA SER A 63 1.17 -0.83 1.55
C SER A 63 0.05 -0.80 0.52
N GLU A 64 -0.23 -1.97 -0.07
CA GLU A 64 -1.27 -2.14 -1.09
C GLU A 64 -2.63 -1.59 -0.64
N PRO A 65 -3.36 -0.92 -1.56
CA PRO A 65 -4.72 -0.47 -1.31
C PRO A 65 -5.65 -1.66 -1.09
N LYS A 66 -6.60 -1.53 -0.15
CA LYS A 66 -7.68 -2.50 0.04
C LYS A 66 -9.01 -1.94 -0.43
N VAL A 67 -9.78 -2.75 -1.16
CA VAL A 67 -11.17 -2.43 -1.52
C VAL A 67 -12.07 -2.86 -0.36
N GLN A 68 -12.85 -1.94 0.19
CA GLN A 68 -13.77 -2.20 1.31
C GLN A 68 -15.18 -2.53 0.84
N ALA A 69 -15.61 -1.88 -0.24
CA ALA A 69 -16.92 -2.08 -0.83
C ALA A 69 -16.79 -1.89 -2.33
N PHE A 70 -17.70 -2.53 -3.06
CA PHE A 70 -17.82 -2.35 -4.49
C PHE A 70 -19.30 -2.31 -4.87
N THR A 71 -19.61 -1.56 -5.91
CA THR A 71 -20.94 -1.56 -6.54
C THR A 71 -20.78 -1.65 -8.05
N LEU A 72 -21.64 -2.45 -8.66
CA LEU A 72 -21.69 -2.65 -10.10
C LEU A 72 -22.99 -1.98 -10.58
N ASP A 73 -22.85 -0.95 -11.40
CA ASP A 73 -23.98 -0.25 -12.01
C ASP A 73 -24.05 -0.62 -13.49
N GLU A 74 -24.97 -1.53 -13.81
CA GLU A 74 -25.20 -2.00 -15.17
C GLU A 74 -25.75 -0.87 -16.07
N SER A 75 -26.59 0.00 -15.52
CA SER A 75 -27.23 1.08 -16.28
C SER A 75 -26.23 2.13 -16.76
N GLN A 76 -25.24 2.43 -15.91
CA GLN A 76 -24.15 3.36 -16.23
C GLN A 76 -22.90 2.66 -16.77
N GLN A 77 -22.92 1.33 -16.88
CA GLN A 77 -21.79 0.49 -17.27
C GLN A 77 -20.51 0.85 -16.53
N LEU A 78 -20.56 0.89 -15.20
CA LEU A 78 -19.42 1.23 -14.36
C LEU A 78 -19.32 0.34 -13.13
N ILE A 79 -18.09 0.16 -12.66
CA ILE A 79 -17.78 -0.41 -11.35
C ILE A 79 -17.28 0.72 -10.45
N THR A 80 -17.88 0.86 -9.28
CA THR A 80 -17.40 1.78 -8.25
C THR A 80 -16.76 0.97 -7.15
N LEU A 81 -15.51 1.29 -6.83
CA LEU A 81 -14.74 0.66 -5.77
C LEU A 81 -14.50 1.68 -4.66
N THR A 82 -14.85 1.36 -3.43
CA THR A 82 -14.46 2.13 -2.25
C THR A 82 -13.11 1.63 -1.78
N VAL A 83 -12.07 2.39 -2.13
CA VAL A 83 -10.67 2.02 -1.90
C VAL A 83 -10.12 2.74 -0.68
N THR A 84 -9.54 1.98 0.25
CA THR A 84 -8.85 2.50 1.42
C THR A 84 -7.36 2.25 1.32
N ARG A 85 -6.57 3.32 1.48
CA ARG A 85 -5.10 3.25 1.62
C ARG A 85 -4.70 3.53 3.06
N ARG A 86 -3.67 2.84 3.55
CA ARG A 86 -3.20 3.01 4.92
C ARG A 86 -2.78 4.47 5.17
N GLY A 87 -3.31 5.06 6.24
CA GLY A 87 -3.07 6.48 6.59
C GLY A 87 -3.81 7.50 5.71
N ARG A 88 -4.78 7.08 4.88
CA ARG A 88 -5.65 7.95 4.07
C ARG A 88 -7.13 7.64 4.32
N LYS A 89 -7.99 8.62 4.03
CA LYS A 89 -9.44 8.41 4.04
C LYS A 89 -9.85 7.50 2.87
N PRO A 90 -10.91 6.69 3.02
CA PRO A 90 -11.50 5.95 1.91
C PRO A 90 -11.82 6.89 0.74
N THR A 91 -11.61 6.42 -0.49
CA THR A 91 -11.87 7.17 -1.72
C THR A 91 -12.67 6.30 -2.68
N GLU A 92 -13.67 6.88 -3.33
CA GLU A 92 -14.44 6.19 -4.37
C GLU A 92 -13.70 6.27 -5.70
N LEU A 93 -13.51 5.11 -6.32
CA LEU A 93 -12.92 4.95 -7.63
C LEU A 93 -13.98 4.43 -8.58
N ARG A 94 -14.39 5.27 -9.53
CA ARG A 94 -15.36 4.91 -10.57
C ARG A 94 -14.60 4.51 -11.83
N VAL A 95 -14.77 3.27 -12.26
CA VAL A 95 -14.12 2.69 -13.44
C VAL A 95 -15.21 2.34 -14.46
N PRO A 96 -15.27 3.01 -15.61
CA PRO A 96 -16.15 2.62 -16.70
C PRO A 96 -15.80 1.23 -17.20
N PHE A 97 -16.79 0.45 -17.63
CA PHE A 97 -16.52 -0.86 -18.22
C PHE A 97 -15.66 -0.77 -19.46
N SER A 98 -15.69 0.33 -20.23
CA SER A 98 -14.79 0.54 -21.37
C SER A 98 -13.31 0.47 -21.00
N ASP A 99 -12.97 0.91 -19.80
CA ASP A 99 -11.59 1.06 -19.35
C ASP A 99 -11.08 -0.23 -18.70
N ILE A 100 -11.98 -1.15 -18.37
CA ILE A 100 -11.65 -2.49 -17.87
C ILE A 100 -10.96 -3.27 -18.99
N ILE A 101 -9.72 -3.68 -18.71
CA ILE A 101 -8.94 -4.57 -19.56
C ILE A 101 -9.46 -5.99 -19.35
N HIS A 102 -9.50 -6.44 -18.08
CA HIS A 102 -10.12 -7.70 -17.70
C HIS A 102 -10.49 -7.72 -16.22
N ILE A 103 -11.41 -8.63 -15.86
CA ILE A 103 -11.67 -9.06 -14.49
C ILE A 103 -11.39 -10.56 -14.41
N CYS A 104 -10.67 -10.98 -13.39
CA CYS A 104 -10.32 -12.38 -13.17
C CYS A 104 -10.74 -12.79 -11.75
N PRO A 105 -11.56 -13.85 -11.60
CA PRO A 105 -11.77 -14.48 -10.31
C PRO A 105 -10.50 -15.26 -9.95
N TYR A 106 -10.11 -15.25 -8.69
CA TYR A 106 -8.95 -16.01 -8.23
C TYR A 106 -9.17 -16.62 -6.85
N VAL A 107 -8.43 -17.70 -6.59
CA VAL A 107 -8.39 -18.40 -5.30
C VAL A 107 -6.94 -18.50 -4.81
N LEU A 108 -6.79 -18.49 -3.49
CA LEU A 108 -5.53 -18.75 -2.80
C LEU A 108 -5.72 -19.90 -1.81
N ALA A 109 -4.74 -20.77 -1.67
CA ALA A 109 -4.70 -21.91 -0.75
C ALA A 109 -4.71 -21.45 0.71
N THR A 110 -4.26 -20.22 0.97
CA THR A 110 -4.40 -19.59 2.29
C THR A 110 -5.87 -19.31 2.65
N PHE A 111 -6.73 -19.20 1.65
CA PHE A 111 -8.16 -18.89 1.76
C PHE A 111 -8.99 -19.97 1.05
N ASP A 112 -8.73 -21.25 1.36
CA ASP A 112 -9.25 -22.45 0.66
C ASP A 112 -10.79 -22.54 0.52
N ARG A 113 -11.54 -21.60 1.11
CA ARG A 113 -13.01 -21.52 1.06
C ARG A 113 -13.55 -20.22 0.46
N ASP A 114 -12.68 -19.24 0.21
CA ASP A 114 -13.07 -17.91 -0.22
C ASP A 114 -12.48 -17.60 -1.60
N GLY A 115 -13.35 -17.15 -2.49
CA GLY A 115 -13.01 -16.61 -3.79
C GLY A 115 -12.84 -15.09 -3.74
N HIS A 116 -12.07 -14.58 -4.70
CA HIS A 116 -11.79 -13.15 -4.82
C HIS A 116 -11.84 -12.73 -6.29
N PHE A 117 -11.90 -11.42 -6.53
CA PHE A 117 -11.78 -10.87 -7.88
C PHE A 117 -10.63 -9.89 -7.96
N SER A 118 -9.92 -9.91 -9.09
CA SER A 118 -8.99 -8.86 -9.50
C SER A 118 -9.56 -8.13 -10.72
N VAL A 119 -9.61 -6.81 -10.66
CA VAL A 119 -9.93 -5.97 -11.83
C VAL A 119 -8.70 -5.22 -12.28
N VAL A 120 -8.40 -5.36 -13.56
CA VAL A 120 -7.33 -4.63 -14.24
C VAL A 120 -7.97 -3.64 -15.19
N TYR A 121 -7.64 -2.37 -15.03
CA TYR A 121 -8.17 -1.31 -15.89
C TYR A 121 -7.09 -0.33 -16.33
N GLN A 122 -7.35 0.34 -17.46
CA GLN A 122 -6.52 1.40 -17.99
C GLN A 122 -6.94 2.74 -17.41
N GLY A 123 -6.10 3.32 -16.55
CA GLY A 123 -6.31 4.64 -15.99
C GLY A 123 -5.79 5.77 -16.89
N PRO A 124 -5.81 7.01 -16.38
CA PRO A 124 -5.36 8.19 -17.10
C PRO A 124 -3.93 8.03 -17.62
N LYS A 125 -3.66 8.56 -18.82
CA LYS A 125 -2.35 8.47 -19.49
C LYS A 125 -1.91 7.03 -19.82
N GLY A 126 -2.87 6.11 -19.95
CA GLY A 126 -2.61 4.71 -20.31
C GLY A 126 -1.98 3.87 -19.20
N LYS A 127 -1.91 4.39 -17.97
CA LYS A 127 -1.35 3.67 -16.84
C LYS A 127 -2.30 2.55 -16.40
N VAL A 128 -1.79 1.33 -16.30
CA VAL A 128 -2.56 0.18 -15.84
C VAL A 128 -2.61 0.14 -14.32
N PHE A 129 -3.79 -0.16 -13.78
CA PHE A 129 -4.02 -0.37 -12.36
C PHE A 129 -4.70 -1.72 -12.14
N GLU A 130 -4.34 -2.36 -11.05
CA GLU A 130 -4.96 -3.60 -10.58
C GLU A 130 -5.52 -3.37 -9.17
N TYR A 131 -6.74 -3.83 -8.93
CA TYR A 131 -7.36 -3.84 -7.60
C TYR A 131 -8.00 -5.19 -7.32
N ARG A 132 -7.73 -5.70 -6.12
CA ARG A 132 -8.36 -6.89 -5.56
C ARG A 132 -9.59 -6.48 -4.75
N PHE A 133 -10.70 -7.18 -4.95
CA PHE A 133 -11.97 -6.89 -4.30
C PHE A 133 -12.76 -8.17 -4.03
N ALA A 134 -13.87 -8.01 -3.28
CA ALA A 134 -14.69 -9.12 -2.80
C ALA A 134 -13.88 -10.13 -1.94
N GLU A 135 -13.03 -9.61 -1.05
CA GLU A 135 -12.33 -10.46 -0.07
C GLU A 135 -13.36 -11.16 0.84
N GLY A 136 -13.31 -12.50 0.90
CA GLY A 136 -14.19 -13.31 1.76
C GLY A 136 -15.51 -13.74 1.11
N THR A 137 -15.66 -13.60 -0.20
CA THR A 137 -16.81 -14.13 -0.94
C THR A 137 -16.71 -15.65 -1.04
N SER A 138 -17.80 -16.38 -0.77
CA SER A 138 -17.79 -17.84 -0.92
C SER A 138 -17.57 -18.26 -2.38
N LEU A 139 -17.04 -19.45 -2.62
CA LEU A 139 -16.79 -19.93 -3.99
C LEU A 139 -18.07 -19.98 -4.84
N GLU A 140 -19.19 -20.43 -4.27
CA GLU A 140 -20.49 -20.48 -4.96
C GLU A 140 -20.97 -19.08 -5.35
N GLU A 141 -20.85 -18.13 -4.43
CA GLU A 141 -21.22 -16.73 -4.69
C GLU A 141 -20.28 -16.10 -5.72
N MET A 142 -18.99 -16.40 -5.69
CA MET A 142 -18.03 -15.94 -6.71
C MET A 142 -18.39 -16.50 -8.09
N GLU A 143 -18.71 -17.79 -8.21
CA GLU A 143 -19.12 -18.41 -9.48
C GLU A 143 -20.39 -17.75 -10.04
N PHE A 144 -21.39 -17.50 -9.18
CA PHE A 144 -22.61 -16.79 -9.56
C PHE A 144 -22.31 -15.38 -10.10
N HIS A 145 -21.52 -14.59 -9.36
CA HIS A 145 -21.14 -13.24 -9.78
C HIS A 145 -20.24 -13.25 -11.02
N ALA A 146 -19.37 -14.25 -11.18
CA ALA A 146 -18.53 -14.40 -12.35
C ALA A 146 -19.35 -14.70 -13.61
N ALA A 147 -20.36 -15.55 -13.50
CA ALA A 147 -21.29 -15.84 -14.60
C ALA A 147 -22.08 -14.59 -15.01
N TRP A 148 -22.58 -13.83 -14.02
CA TRP A 148 -23.26 -12.56 -14.26
C TRP A 148 -22.32 -11.53 -14.93
N LEU A 149 -21.12 -11.33 -14.38
CA LEU A 149 -20.10 -10.41 -14.95
C LEU A 149 -19.73 -10.81 -16.37
N ARG A 150 -19.63 -12.10 -16.67
CA ARG A 150 -19.37 -12.58 -18.03
C ARG A 150 -20.46 -12.19 -19.02
N GLY A 151 -21.72 -12.14 -18.58
CA GLY A 151 -22.83 -11.61 -19.38
C GLY A 151 -22.71 -10.11 -19.67
N VAL A 152 -22.09 -9.35 -18.76
CA VAL A 152 -22.01 -7.88 -18.83
C VAL A 152 -20.74 -7.39 -19.54
N ILE A 153 -19.57 -7.93 -19.21
CA ILE A 153 -18.27 -7.50 -19.76
C ILE A 153 -17.71 -8.46 -20.82
N GLY A 154 -18.38 -9.57 -21.08
CA GLY A 154 -18.06 -10.52 -22.16
C GLY A 154 -16.73 -11.23 -21.96
N GLU A 155 -15.92 -11.27 -23.02
CA GLU A 155 -14.61 -11.94 -23.05
C GLU A 155 -13.58 -11.34 -22.09
N ARG A 156 -13.82 -10.11 -21.60
CA ARG A 156 -12.98 -9.48 -20.58
C ARG A 156 -13.14 -10.11 -19.20
N MET A 157 -14.15 -10.94 -19.00
CA MET A 157 -14.24 -11.80 -17.83
C MET A 157 -13.39 -13.06 -18.06
N HIS A 158 -12.25 -13.13 -17.40
CA HIS A 158 -11.34 -14.26 -17.49
C HIS A 158 -11.82 -15.44 -16.63
N GLU A 159 -11.25 -16.61 -16.90
CA GLU A 159 -11.49 -17.82 -16.11
C GLU A 159 -10.85 -17.74 -14.73
N LEU A 160 -11.31 -18.62 -13.83
CA LEU A 160 -10.81 -18.73 -12.47
C LEU A 160 -9.31 -19.05 -12.45
N LEU A 161 -8.53 -18.19 -11.82
CA LEU A 161 -7.10 -18.37 -11.65
C LEU A 161 -6.78 -18.92 -10.25
N ASN A 162 -6.06 -20.04 -10.19
CA ASN A 162 -5.47 -20.50 -8.94
C ASN A 162 -4.06 -19.87 -8.82
N LEU A 163 -3.84 -19.02 -7.80
CA LEU A 163 -2.57 -18.31 -7.65
C LEU A 163 -1.45 -19.15 -7.01
N ASP A 164 -1.75 -20.36 -6.52
CA ASP A 164 -0.77 -21.25 -5.87
C ASP A 164 -0.27 -22.39 -6.75
N LYS A 165 -0.76 -22.48 -8.00
CA LYS A 165 -0.33 -23.48 -8.99
C LYS A 165 0.43 -22.82 -10.13
#